data_AF-A0A967VNU4-F1
#
_entry.id   AF-A0A967VNU4-F1
#
_cell.length_a   1.000
_cell.length_b   1.000
_cell.length_c   1.000
_cell.angle_alpha   90.00
_cell.angle_beta   90.00
_cell.angle_gamma   90.00
#
_symmetry.space_group_name_H-M   'P 1'
#
loop_
_entity.id
_entity.type
_entity.pdbx_description
1 polymer ?
#
loop_
_entity_poly.entity_id
_entity_poly.type
_entity_poly.pdbx_seq_one_letter_code
_entity_poly.pdbx_strand_id
1 'polypeptide(L)' 'APVLPAHWYLVHLRTPDWEVAGASMPGAPAVAVGHNGTAAWGVTAGMIDNTDLFIEELGPDGRSVRRGDRFVACEV' A
#
# COMPACT_ATOMS: atom_id res chain seq x y z
N ALA A 1 -7.23 4.22 22.94
CA ALA A 1 -8.08 3.03 23.22
C ALA A 1 -7.58 1.87 22.36
N PRO A 2 -7.64 0.61 22.83
CA PRO A 2 -7.33 -0.53 21.96
C PRO A 2 -8.32 -0.57 20.79
N VAL A 3 -7.82 -0.89 19.58
CA VAL A 3 -8.65 -1.11 18.39
C VAL A 3 -8.98 -2.59 18.31
N LEU A 4 -10.27 -2.91 18.18
CA LEU A 4 -10.76 -4.29 18.06
C LEU A 4 -11.54 -4.43 16.74
N PRO A 5 -11.21 -5.43 15.90
CA PRO A 5 -10.09 -6.37 16.05
C PRO A 5 -8.71 -5.71 15.86
N ALA A 6 -7.65 -6.40 16.26
CA ALA A 6 -6.28 -5.93 16.08
C ALA A 6 -5.94 -5.76 14.58
N HIS A 7 -5.17 -4.72 14.25
CA HIS A 7 -4.68 -4.48 12.89
C HIS A 7 -3.71 -5.57 12.40
N TRP A 8 -2.90 -6.10 13.32
CA TRP A 8 -1.94 -7.16 13.06
C TRP A 8 -2.53 -8.51 13.44
N TYR A 9 -2.50 -9.44 12.49
CA TYR A 9 -2.86 -10.84 12.69
C TYR A 9 -1.58 -11.68 12.79
N LEU A 10 -1.38 -12.38 13.91
CA LEU A 10 -0.24 -13.27 14.07
C LEU A 10 -0.43 -14.53 13.23
N VAL A 11 0.59 -14.89 12.47
CA VAL A 11 0.59 -16.04 11.57
C VAL A 11 1.91 -16.80 11.66
N HIS A 12 1.82 -18.11 11.52
CA HIS A 12 2.95 -19.01 11.38
C HIS A 12 2.63 -20.01 10.27
N LEU A 13 3.41 -19.98 9.19
CA LEU A 13 3.32 -20.92 8.08
C LEU A 13 4.56 -21.81 8.08
N ARG A 14 4.34 -23.12 8.00
CA ARG A 14 5.41 -24.12 7.96
C ARG A 14 5.16 -25.11 6.82
N THR A 15 6.21 -25.35 6.05
CA THR A 15 6.29 -26.39 5.04
C THR A 15 7.44 -27.34 5.39
N PRO A 16 7.64 -28.45 4.66
CA PRO A 16 8.83 -29.28 4.83
C PRO A 16 10.15 -28.53 4.56
N ASP A 17 10.12 -27.55 3.66
CA ASP A 17 11.33 -26.88 3.15
C ASP A 17 11.63 -25.54 3.83
N TRP A 18 10.60 -24.85 4.33
CA TRP A 18 10.73 -23.52 4.93
C TRP A 18 9.64 -23.20 5.95
N GLU A 19 9.93 -22.24 6.82
CA GLU A 19 9.05 -21.76 7.88
C GLU A 19 9.09 -20.22 7.93
N VAL A 20 7.97 -19.58 8.28
CA VAL A 20 7.89 -18.14 8.57
C VAL A 20 6.90 -17.88 9.69
N ALA A 21 7.29 -17.05 10.65
CA ALA A 21 6.43 -16.62 11.75
C ALA A 21 6.48 -15.09 11.90
N GLY A 22 5.34 -14.48 12.23
CA GLY A 22 5.26 -13.04 12.42
C GLY A 22 3.84 -12.50 12.39
N ALA A 23 3.70 -11.25 11.93
CA ALA A 23 2.45 -10.52 11.81
C ALA A 23 2.13 -10.19 10.34
N SER A 24 0.86 -10.36 9.97
CA SER A 24 0.29 -9.99 8.67
C SER A 24 -0.87 -9.03 8.84
N MET A 25 -1.24 -8.33 7.77
CA MET A 25 -2.53 -7.63 7.69
C MET A 25 -3.63 -8.63 7.30
N PRO A 26 -4.82 -8.58 7.91
CA PRO A 26 -5.92 -9.45 7.54
C PRO A 26 -6.19 -9.43 6.02
N GLY A 27 -6.21 -10.62 5.40
CA GLY A 27 -6.43 -10.79 3.96
C GLY A 27 -5.18 -10.61 3.09
N ALA A 28 -4.06 -10.12 3.64
CA ALA A 28 -2.80 -10.04 2.90
C ALA A 28 -2.07 -11.41 2.91
N PRO A 29 -1.46 -11.81 1.78
CA PRO A 29 -0.79 -13.11 1.67
C PRO A 29 0.60 -13.13 2.32
N ALA A 30 1.15 -12.00 2.73
CA ALA A 30 2.55 -11.87 3.16
C ALA A 30 2.71 -11.54 4.64
N VAL A 31 3.79 -12.03 5.26
CA VAL A 31 4.19 -11.68 6.63
C VAL A 31 5.03 -10.40 6.60
N ALA A 32 4.41 -9.25 6.92
CA ALA A 32 5.05 -7.94 6.81
C ALA A 32 6.14 -7.69 7.86
N VAL A 33 5.99 -8.28 9.06
CA VAL A 33 6.97 -8.21 10.15
C VAL A 33 7.15 -9.62 10.67
N GLY A 34 8.37 -10.18 10.61
CA GLY A 34 8.58 -11.57 10.97
C GLY A 34 10.00 -12.07 10.78
N HIS A 35 10.14 -13.39 10.80
CA HIS A 35 11.40 -14.09 10.54
C HIS A 35 11.15 -15.47 9.94
N ASN A 36 12.17 -16.04 9.29
CA ASN A 36 12.12 -17.37 8.67
C ASN A 36 13.21 -18.34 9.19
N GLY A 37 13.81 -18.02 10.34
CA GLY A 37 14.90 -18.81 10.93
C GLY A 37 16.29 -18.54 10.31
N THR A 38 16.37 -17.81 9.20
CA THR A 38 17.63 -17.34 8.61
C THR A 38 17.79 -15.82 8.73
N ALA A 39 16.71 -15.07 8.50
CA ALA A 39 16.67 -13.62 8.66
C ALA A 39 15.37 -13.16 9.34
N ALA A 40 15.42 -11.97 9.91
CA ALA A 40 14.27 -11.25 10.42
C ALA A 40 14.10 -9.92 9.66
N TRP A 41 12.87 -9.45 9.55
CA TRP A 41 12.51 -8.20 8.88
C TRP A 41 11.34 -7.50 9.55
N GLY A 42 11.21 -6.21 9.27
CA GLY A 42 10.09 -5.39 9.70
C GLY A 42 9.88 -4.22 8.76
N VAL A 43 8.76 -3.52 8.94
CA VAL A 43 8.37 -2.39 8.10
C VAL A 43 7.94 -1.20 8.96
N THR A 44 8.18 0.00 8.44
CA THR A 44 7.67 1.27 8.97
C THR A 44 7.29 2.18 7.80
N ALA A 45 6.66 3.32 8.10
CA ALA A 45 6.33 4.32 7.10
C ALA A 45 7.61 4.86 6.44
N GLY A 46 7.68 4.77 5.11
CA GLY A 46 8.85 5.24 4.34
C GLY A 46 9.00 6.76 4.35
N MET A 47 7.91 7.51 4.55
CA MET A 47 7.89 8.99 4.55
C MET A 47 8.60 9.63 3.35
N ILE A 48 8.63 8.92 2.23
CA ILE A 48 9.20 9.41 0.97
C ILE A 48 8.16 10.26 0.25
N ASP A 49 8.64 11.24 -0.49
CA ASP A 49 7.81 11.96 -1.45
C ASP A 49 7.57 11.05 -2.67
N ASN A 50 6.38 10.48 -2.75
CA ASN A 50 5.98 9.54 -3.81
C ASN A 50 4.66 9.93 -4.49
N THR A 51 4.11 11.10 -4.15
CA THR A 51 2.80 11.54 -4.64
C THR A 51 2.77 13.06 -4.76
N ASP A 52 2.69 13.55 -5.99
CA ASP A 52 2.44 14.95 -6.31
C ASP A 52 0.98 15.20 -6.65
N LEU A 53 0.49 16.39 -6.32
CA LEU A 53 -0.82 16.88 -6.74
C LEU A 53 -0.65 18.00 -7.76
N PHE A 54 -1.55 18.04 -8.75
CA PHE A 54 -1.57 19.05 -9.80
C PHE A 54 -2.83 19.91 -9.68
N ILE A 55 -2.69 21.21 -9.88
CA ILE A 55 -3.82 22.12 -10.04
C ILE A 55 -4.17 22.15 -11.52
N GLU A 56 -5.30 21.55 -11.88
CA GLU A 56 -5.74 21.42 -13.26
C GLU A 56 -6.46 22.67 -13.77
N GLU A 57 -6.26 22.99 -15.04
CA GLU A 57 -7.09 23.95 -15.77
C GLU A 57 -8.25 23.21 -16.43
N LEU A 58 -9.47 23.50 -16.00
CA LEU A 58 -10.68 22.87 -16.52
C LEU A 58 -11.13 23.50 -17.84
N GLY A 59 -11.59 22.67 -18.76
CA GLY A 59 -12.25 23.13 -19.98
C GLY A 59 -13.62 23.76 -19.68
N PRO A 60 -14.21 24.48 -20.65
CA PRO A 60 -15.45 25.24 -20.43
C PRO A 60 -16.65 24.37 -20.00
N ASP A 61 -16.66 23.10 -20.38
CA ASP A 61 -17.69 22.13 -20.02
C ASP A 61 -17.47 21.47 -18.66
N GLY A 62 -16.33 21.75 -18.00
CA GLY A 62 -15.91 21.14 -16.75
C GLY A 62 -15.56 19.65 -16.87
N ARG A 63 -15.45 19.11 -18.08
CA ARG A 63 -15.25 17.67 -18.34
C ARG A 63 -13.92 17.35 -19.02
N SER A 64 -13.04 18.34 -19.14
CA SER A 64 -11.71 18.21 -19.71
C SER A 64 -10.68 18.98 -18.89
N VAL A 65 -9.42 18.54 -18.95
CA VAL A 65 -8.27 19.20 -18.32
C VAL A 65 -7.21 19.57 -19.36
N ARG A 66 -6.46 20.65 -19.13
CA ARG A 66 -5.36 21.04 -20.01
C ARG A 66 -4.16 20.09 -19.87
N ARG A 67 -3.65 19.61 -21.00
CA ARG A 67 -2.41 18.82 -21.12
C ARG A 67 -1.56 19.41 -22.24
N GLY A 68 -0.53 20.17 -21.89
CA GLY A 68 0.20 21.01 -22.85
C GLY A 68 -0.74 22.04 -23.47
N ASP A 69 -0.78 22.11 -24.80
CA ASP A 69 -1.55 23.13 -25.54
C ASP A 69 -2.99 22.70 -25.88
N ARG A 70 -3.49 21.59 -25.30
CA ARG A 70 -4.82 21.04 -25.61
C ARG A 70 -5.61 20.65 -24.38
N PHE A 71 -6.93 20.68 -24.50
CA PHE A 71 -7.84 20.09 -23.53
C PHE A 71 -8.09 18.62 -23.86
N VAL A 72 -8.05 17.76 -22.83
CA VAL A 72 -8.28 16.32 -22.94
C VAL A 72 -9.41 15.94 -21.99
N ALA A 73 -10.35 15.12 -22.45
CA ALA A 73 -11.49 14.69 -21.64
C ALA A 73 -11.02 13.94 -20.38
N CYS A 74 -11.71 14.16 -19.26
CA CYS A 74 -11.49 13.39 -18.04
C CYS A 74 -11.99 11.96 -18.23
N GLU A 75 -11.20 10.98 -17.79
CA GLU A 75 -11.66 9.60 -17.66
C GLU A 75 -12.60 9.51 -16.44
N VAL A 76 -13.73 8.82 -16.61
CA VAL A 76 -14.76 8.60 -15.58
C VAL A 76 -14.96 7.10 -15.39
#